data_AF-A0A845X222-F1
#
_entry.id   AF-A0A845X222-F1
#
_cell.length_a   1.000
_cell.length_b   1.000
_cell.length_c   1.000
_cell.angle_alpha   90.00
_cell.angle_beta   90.00
_cell.angle_gamma   90.00
#
_symmetry.space_group_name_H-M   'P 1'
#
loop_
_entity.id
_entity.type
_entity.pdbx_description
1 polymer ?
#
loop_
_entity_poly.entity_id
_entity_poly.type
_entity_poly.pdbx_seq_one_letter_code
_entity_poly.pdbx_strand_id
1 'polypeptide(L)'
;MSSLEAGLAALKRKNYAVAIKQLEASCAASSQSHQSSYYRAQMGLMQAYAATHHYHKSLTACQNLLLSSSAKVQQWAAQHSFSIIKIALKEADTDKDEILAQLRQLIAQHNYQLLHDSISTITQEFLEPELIAEEPAIASPDSNLGQIANIKPRVTQKSLPKMQVHHKRIRADQNLKKKKKRIKLVGQRVLIGFGALLLLWVTVGNLVADYYVAQVKREIEEEWSDVLKSDYNETAYRLQEIGTKNFGLKLIEWNHEEAHPIDIDVNVIEKQRLNELTSTINTYLERQYKVNSNDIELPPKKLQIYTEDKEKVFDEIHEILKEEIPTFEKRLSFYYNSDSPNAGMGVELLELQKILVANIFINQINRKQQKVERDLETLWTLNQSTNNPRSLIEILINDQSTRYLLIVLNKIQKLPPVWISRLKKLNEPQKQIDNSFYSGAGENIFAFHVVKSMRAKDIREEFLVHLKDAQIEDQEEENAFSVFMAPIFYLLDIVLAPLIKFSAVESYETKKQALNYLHEEFFDFCEIHLFLRENKLKNSRWNIMSYYPVSDSFILKYNFKIALVYSMRVTRAQELILDTSLDRYDPIIYTFVDNITNEQIKLFCS
;
A
#
# COMPACT_ATOMS: atom_id res chain seq x y z
N MET A 1 -17.95 -12.51 46.46
CA MET A 1 -17.46 -12.18 45.10
C MET A 1 -18.10 -10.89 44.70
N SER A 2 -17.33 -9.92 44.22
CA SER A 2 -17.92 -8.67 43.70
C SER A 2 -18.78 -8.99 42.47
N SER A 3 -19.82 -8.18 42.21
CA SER A 3 -20.70 -8.39 41.05
C SER A 3 -19.91 -8.39 39.73
N LEU A 4 -18.83 -7.60 39.65
CA LEU A 4 -17.87 -7.61 38.54
C LEU A 4 -17.21 -8.98 38.32
N GLU A 5 -16.61 -9.57 39.36
CA GLU A 5 -15.93 -10.86 39.26
C GLU A 5 -16.90 -11.98 38.88
N ALA A 6 -18.10 -11.96 39.46
CA ALA A 6 -19.17 -12.90 39.12
C ALA A 6 -19.59 -12.76 37.65
N GLY A 7 -19.73 -11.53 37.15
CA GLY A 7 -20.05 -11.24 35.76
C GLY A 7 -18.96 -11.68 34.78
N LEU A 8 -17.69 -11.38 35.07
CA LEU A 8 -16.56 -11.80 34.22
C LEU A 8 -16.35 -13.32 34.24
N ALA A 9 -16.59 -13.98 35.37
CA ALA A 9 -16.55 -15.44 35.46
C ALA A 9 -17.68 -16.08 34.65
N ALA A 10 -18.89 -15.51 34.67
CA ALA A 10 -20.02 -15.96 33.86
C ALA A 10 -19.75 -15.77 32.35
N LEU A 11 -19.13 -14.65 31.97
CA LEU A 11 -18.73 -14.38 30.58
C LEU A 11 -17.75 -15.44 30.06
N LYS A 12 -16.71 -15.77 30.85
CA LYS A 12 -15.76 -16.84 30.49
C LYS A 12 -16.41 -18.22 30.33
N ARG A 13 -17.49 -18.48 31.07
CA ARG A 13 -18.29 -19.71 30.97
C ARG A 13 -19.34 -19.67 29.86
N LYS A 14 -19.34 -18.62 29.01
CA LYS A 14 -20.35 -18.37 27.97
C LYS A 14 -21.79 -18.33 28.50
N ASN A 15 -21.99 -18.05 29.79
CA ASN A 15 -23.32 -17.86 30.37
C ASN A 15 -23.69 -16.38 30.27
N TYR A 16 -24.04 -15.94 29.05
CA TYR A 16 -24.21 -14.53 28.71
C TYR A 16 -25.35 -13.87 29.48
N ALA A 17 -26.46 -14.57 29.74
CA ALA A 17 -27.59 -14.02 30.52
C ALA A 17 -27.18 -13.65 31.95
N VAL A 18 -26.40 -14.52 32.62
CA VAL A 18 -25.87 -14.23 33.96
C VAL A 18 -24.78 -13.17 33.90
N ALA A 19 -23.92 -13.19 32.87
CA ALA A 19 -22.88 -12.20 32.67
C ALA A 19 -23.47 -10.79 32.51
N ILE A 20 -24.45 -10.62 31.62
CA ILE A 20 -25.13 -9.34 31.37
C ILE A 20 -25.73 -8.80 32.67
N LYS A 21 -26.53 -9.61 33.38
CA LYS A 21 -27.17 -9.18 34.64
C LYS A 21 -26.16 -8.70 35.69
N GLN A 22 -25.06 -9.42 35.85
CA GLN A 22 -24.03 -9.09 36.85
C GLN A 22 -23.17 -7.90 36.43
N LEU A 23 -22.81 -7.80 35.14
CA LEU A 23 -22.01 -6.68 34.65
C LEU A 23 -22.82 -5.38 34.59
N GLU A 24 -24.11 -5.42 34.24
CA GLU A 24 -25.02 -4.27 34.34
C GLU A 24 -25.13 -3.77 35.80
N ALA A 25 -25.32 -4.68 36.75
CA ALA A 25 -25.36 -4.34 38.17
C ALA A 25 -24.03 -3.73 38.65
N SER A 26 -22.90 -4.24 38.16
CA SER A 26 -21.58 -3.65 38.44
C SER A 26 -21.42 -2.26 37.83
N CYS A 27 -21.90 -2.02 36.60
CA CYS A 27 -21.89 -0.70 35.98
C CYS A 27 -22.75 0.30 36.75
N ALA A 28 -23.92 -0.12 37.24
CA ALA A 28 -24.82 0.73 38.02
C ALA A 28 -24.27 1.06 39.42
N ALA A 29 -23.58 0.12 40.06
CA ALA A 29 -22.98 0.31 41.39
C ALA A 29 -21.68 1.13 41.36
N SER A 30 -21.00 1.18 40.21
CA SER A 30 -19.74 1.91 40.06
C SER A 30 -20.01 3.37 39.73
N SER A 31 -19.91 4.26 40.71
CA SER A 31 -19.76 5.70 40.41
C SER A 31 -18.50 5.92 39.56
N GLN A 32 -18.49 6.94 38.69
CA GLN A 32 -17.36 7.26 37.79
C GLN A 32 -15.98 7.41 38.49
N SER A 33 -15.92 7.46 39.83
CA SER A 33 -14.67 7.44 40.60
C SER A 33 -13.90 6.11 40.55
N HIS A 34 -14.56 4.98 40.25
CA HIS A 34 -13.92 3.67 40.09
C HIS A 34 -13.73 3.28 38.62
N GLN A 35 -13.04 4.15 37.87
CA GLN A 35 -12.87 4.07 36.41
C GLN A 35 -12.45 2.69 35.90
N SER A 36 -11.52 2.01 36.58
CA SER A 36 -11.05 0.68 36.12
C SER A 36 -12.09 -0.43 36.21
N SER A 37 -12.92 -0.46 37.27
CA SER A 37 -13.94 -1.50 37.44
C SER A 37 -15.10 -1.28 36.48
N TYR A 38 -15.46 -0.02 36.25
CA TYR A 38 -16.45 0.39 35.26
C TYR A 38 -16.03 0.00 33.84
N TYR A 39 -14.80 0.30 33.42
CA TYR A 39 -14.33 -0.06 32.07
C TYR A 39 -14.28 -1.57 31.86
N ARG A 40 -13.82 -2.35 32.84
CA ARG A 40 -13.84 -3.82 32.75
C ARG A 40 -15.27 -4.36 32.62
N ALA A 41 -16.23 -3.78 33.34
CA ALA A 41 -17.63 -4.15 33.24
C ALA A 41 -18.19 -3.84 31.84
N GLN A 42 -17.93 -2.63 31.31
CA GLN A 42 -18.36 -2.20 29.98
C GLN A 42 -17.75 -3.05 28.85
N MET A 43 -16.46 -3.38 28.93
CA MET A 43 -15.80 -4.28 27.97
C MET A 43 -16.45 -5.67 27.95
N GLY A 44 -16.79 -6.21 29.14
CA GLY A 44 -17.49 -7.48 29.26
C GLY A 44 -18.93 -7.42 28.75
N LEU A 45 -19.65 -6.32 28.99
CA LEU A 45 -21.01 -6.11 28.46
C LEU A 45 -21.01 -6.04 26.94
N MET A 46 -20.07 -5.30 26.36
CA MET A 46 -19.91 -5.22 24.91
C MET A 46 -19.78 -6.63 24.29
N GLN A 47 -18.90 -7.46 24.84
CA GLN A 47 -18.72 -8.85 24.38
C GLN A 47 -19.96 -9.72 24.59
N ALA A 48 -20.61 -9.63 25.76
CA ALA A 48 -21.79 -10.42 26.06
C ALA A 48 -23.00 -10.04 25.19
N TYR A 49 -23.21 -8.75 24.93
CA TYR A 49 -24.26 -8.27 24.04
C TYR A 49 -24.01 -8.65 22.58
N ALA A 50 -22.77 -8.58 22.11
CA ALA A 50 -22.41 -9.03 20.77
C ALA A 50 -22.69 -10.53 20.60
N ALA A 51 -22.30 -11.36 21.57
CA ALA A 51 -22.53 -12.81 21.54
C ALA A 51 -24.00 -13.23 21.66
N THR A 52 -24.89 -12.31 22.05
CA THR A 52 -26.34 -12.53 22.16
C THR A 52 -27.14 -11.79 21.08
N HIS A 53 -26.46 -11.31 20.03
CA HIS A 53 -27.02 -10.54 18.92
C HIS A 53 -27.74 -9.24 19.33
N HIS A 54 -27.42 -8.70 20.52
CA HIS A 54 -27.90 -7.40 20.98
C HIS A 54 -26.95 -6.28 20.52
N TYR A 55 -26.76 -6.16 19.21
CA TYR A 55 -25.73 -5.30 18.59
C TYR A 55 -25.82 -3.83 18.99
N HIS A 56 -27.03 -3.27 19.05
CA HIS A 56 -27.25 -1.91 19.52
C HIS A 56 -26.67 -1.70 20.94
N LYS A 57 -26.97 -2.60 21.88
CA LYS A 57 -26.48 -2.47 23.26
C LYS A 57 -24.95 -2.63 23.33
N SER A 58 -24.40 -3.48 22.48
CA SER A 58 -22.95 -3.65 22.35
C SER A 58 -22.27 -2.37 21.85
N LEU A 59 -22.84 -1.73 20.81
CA LEU A 59 -22.33 -0.46 20.28
C LEU A 59 -22.45 0.68 21.29
N THR A 60 -23.54 0.76 22.04
CA THR A 60 -23.68 1.74 23.13
C THR A 60 -22.62 1.54 24.21
N ALA A 61 -22.34 0.30 24.61
CA ALA A 61 -21.25 0.00 25.54
C ALA A 61 -19.89 0.43 24.97
N CYS A 62 -19.67 0.23 23.67
CA CYS A 62 -18.46 0.66 22.98
C CYS A 62 -18.31 2.20 22.92
N GLN A 63 -19.39 2.95 22.65
CA GLN A 63 -19.39 4.41 22.68
C GLN A 63 -18.93 4.94 24.04
N ASN A 64 -19.43 4.37 25.12
CA ASN A 64 -19.01 4.74 26.48
C ASN A 64 -17.52 4.46 26.73
N LEU A 65 -16.95 3.41 26.11
CA LEU A 65 -15.52 3.10 26.21
C LEU A 65 -14.66 4.06 25.36
N LEU A 66 -15.15 4.51 24.20
CA LEU A 66 -14.47 5.50 23.36
C LEU A 66 -14.37 6.88 24.01
N LEU A 67 -15.32 7.20 24.90
CA LEU A 67 -15.31 8.41 25.73
C LEU A 67 -14.41 8.30 26.97
N SER A 68 -13.72 7.17 27.17
CA SER A 68 -12.83 7.00 28.32
C SER A 68 -11.61 7.92 28.25
N SER A 69 -11.09 8.35 29.41
CA SER A 69 -9.83 9.11 29.49
C SER A 69 -8.57 8.25 29.27
N SER A 70 -8.73 6.93 29.17
CA SER A 70 -7.63 5.99 29.01
C SER A 70 -7.42 5.66 27.54
N ALA A 71 -6.31 6.12 26.97
CA ALA A 71 -5.95 5.85 25.57
C ALA A 71 -5.96 4.34 25.23
N LYS A 72 -5.55 3.48 26.17
CA LYS A 72 -5.60 2.02 25.99
C LYS A 72 -7.02 1.47 25.85
N VAL A 73 -7.97 2.03 26.61
CA VAL A 73 -9.39 1.62 26.57
C VAL A 73 -10.04 2.14 25.30
N GLN A 74 -9.74 3.37 24.89
CA GLN A 74 -10.18 3.94 23.61
C GLN A 74 -9.70 3.12 22.42
N GLN A 75 -8.40 2.78 22.38
CA GLN A 75 -7.83 1.96 21.31
C GLN A 75 -8.46 0.57 21.25
N TRP A 76 -8.63 -0.08 22.41
CA TRP A 76 -9.27 -1.39 22.48
C TRP A 76 -10.72 -1.34 21.97
N ALA A 77 -11.49 -0.32 22.38
CA ALA A 77 -12.87 -0.13 21.95
C ALA A 77 -12.97 0.13 20.45
N ALA A 78 -12.08 0.96 19.88
CA ALA A 78 -12.02 1.22 18.45
C ALA A 78 -11.72 -0.04 17.63
N GLN A 79 -10.85 -0.93 18.12
CA GLN A 79 -10.56 -2.21 17.45
C GLN A 79 -11.74 -3.17 17.50
N HIS A 80 -12.44 -3.26 18.64
CA HIS A 80 -13.52 -4.22 18.81
C HIS A 80 -14.86 -3.77 18.23
N SER A 81 -15.14 -2.46 18.18
CA SER A 81 -16.35 -1.93 17.53
C SER A 81 -16.46 -2.41 16.10
N PHE A 82 -15.33 -2.41 15.37
CA PHE A 82 -15.26 -2.84 13.99
C PHE A 82 -15.69 -4.30 13.80
N SER A 83 -15.19 -5.18 14.67
CA SER A 83 -15.56 -6.60 14.63
C SER A 83 -17.06 -6.81 14.87
N ILE A 84 -17.64 -6.03 15.80
CA ILE A 84 -19.07 -6.09 16.12
C ILE A 84 -19.90 -5.59 14.94
N ILE A 85 -19.48 -4.50 14.30
CA ILE A 85 -20.17 -3.93 13.13
C ILE A 85 -20.15 -4.93 11.97
N LYS A 86 -19.01 -5.57 11.70
CA LYS A 86 -18.91 -6.56 10.62
C LYS A 86 -19.84 -7.76 10.85
N ILE A 87 -19.91 -8.25 12.08
CA ILE A 87 -20.82 -9.35 12.44
C ILE A 87 -22.28 -8.88 12.33
N ALA A 88 -22.60 -7.70 12.87
CA ALA A 88 -23.95 -7.15 12.85
C ALA A 88 -24.46 -6.93 11.42
N LEU A 89 -23.63 -6.39 10.51
CA LEU A 89 -23.99 -6.21 9.10
C LEU A 89 -24.17 -7.53 8.34
N LYS A 90 -23.50 -8.60 8.78
CA LYS A 90 -23.63 -9.93 8.17
C LYS A 90 -24.92 -10.65 8.63
N GLU A 91 -25.36 -10.39 9.85
CA GLU A 91 -26.46 -11.14 10.48
C GLU A 91 -27.79 -10.37 10.56
N ALA A 92 -27.77 -9.04 10.45
CA ALA A 92 -28.97 -8.22 10.55
C ALA A 92 -29.65 -8.04 9.18
N ASP A 93 -30.67 -8.87 8.90
CA ASP A 93 -31.54 -8.69 7.74
C ASP A 93 -32.51 -7.51 7.89
N THR A 94 -32.96 -7.21 9.12
CA THR A 94 -34.02 -6.20 9.36
C THR A 94 -33.55 -4.85 9.92
N ASP A 95 -32.33 -4.75 10.49
CA ASP A 95 -31.86 -3.55 11.20
C ASP A 95 -30.57 -2.93 10.60
N LYS A 96 -30.21 -3.29 9.37
CA LYS A 96 -28.98 -2.85 8.69
C LYS A 96 -28.85 -1.33 8.65
N ASP A 97 -29.93 -0.62 8.30
CA ASP A 97 -29.93 0.84 8.18
C ASP A 97 -29.74 1.56 9.51
N GLU A 98 -30.30 1.02 10.60
CA GLU A 98 -30.14 1.61 11.93
C GLU A 98 -28.70 1.42 12.44
N ILE A 99 -28.12 0.23 12.22
CA ILE A 99 -26.71 -0.05 12.54
C ILE A 99 -25.78 0.89 11.75
N LEU A 100 -26.07 1.11 10.47
CA LEU A 100 -25.32 2.05 9.63
C LEU A 100 -25.49 3.51 10.08
N ALA A 101 -26.67 3.92 10.54
CA ALA A 101 -26.91 5.26 11.08
C ALA A 101 -26.11 5.51 12.37
N GLN A 102 -26.09 4.56 13.30
CA GLN A 102 -25.30 4.64 14.53
C GLN A 102 -23.80 4.66 14.25
N LEU A 103 -23.36 3.92 13.23
CA LEU A 103 -21.97 3.95 12.75
C LEU A 103 -21.58 5.34 12.25
N ARG A 104 -22.40 5.94 11.38
CA ARG A 104 -22.17 7.29 10.85
C ARG A 104 -22.10 8.32 11.97
N GLN A 105 -22.96 8.20 12.98
CA GLN A 105 -22.93 9.07 14.16
C GLN A 105 -21.64 8.91 14.97
N LEU A 106 -21.18 7.67 15.19
CA LEU A 106 -19.92 7.35 15.87
C LEU A 106 -18.70 7.97 15.16
N ILE A 107 -18.68 7.92 13.83
CA ILE A 107 -17.62 8.52 12.99
C ILE A 107 -17.63 10.05 13.15
N ALA A 108 -18.79 10.66 12.99
CA ALA A 108 -18.95 12.11 13.03
C ALA A 108 -18.52 12.71 14.38
N GLN A 109 -18.69 11.97 15.47
CA GLN A 109 -18.41 12.47 16.82
C GLN A 109 -16.95 12.36 17.25
N HIS A 110 -16.15 11.47 16.64
CA HIS A 110 -14.87 11.09 17.25
C HIS A 110 -13.63 11.16 16.35
N ASN A 111 -13.76 11.54 15.07
CA ASN A 111 -12.63 11.83 14.16
C ASN A 111 -11.46 10.82 14.26
N TYR A 112 -11.77 9.53 14.42
CA TYR A 112 -10.77 8.48 14.58
C TYR A 112 -10.29 8.02 13.20
N GLN A 113 -9.06 8.40 12.84
CA GLN A 113 -8.36 7.95 11.63
C GLN A 113 -8.39 6.41 11.48
N LEU A 114 -8.23 5.69 12.60
CA LEU A 114 -8.24 4.22 12.68
C LEU A 114 -9.59 3.57 12.30
N LEU A 115 -10.69 4.28 12.54
CA LEU A 115 -12.04 3.83 12.18
C LEU A 115 -12.30 4.09 10.69
N HIS A 116 -11.78 5.19 10.14
CA HIS A 116 -11.98 5.57 8.74
C HIS A 116 -11.48 4.51 7.75
N ASP A 117 -10.27 3.97 7.95
CA ASP A 117 -9.69 2.95 7.05
C ASP A 117 -10.45 1.63 7.08
N SER A 118 -10.87 1.23 8.28
CA SER A 118 -11.63 0.00 8.49
C SER A 118 -13.04 0.14 7.85
N ILE A 119 -13.67 1.31 7.98
CA ILE A 119 -14.99 1.59 7.42
C ILE A 119 -14.98 1.69 5.89
N SER A 120 -13.93 2.26 5.27
CA SER A 120 -13.76 2.20 3.82
C SER A 120 -13.84 0.76 3.31
N THR A 121 -13.27 -0.18 4.08
CA THR A 121 -13.27 -1.61 3.75
C THR A 121 -14.67 -2.21 3.90
N ILE A 122 -15.39 -1.92 4.99
CA ILE A 122 -16.79 -2.38 5.16
C ILE A 122 -17.73 -1.76 4.12
N THR A 123 -17.55 -0.48 3.80
CA THR A 123 -18.38 0.22 2.81
C THR A 123 -18.24 -0.42 1.44
N GLN A 124 -17.01 -0.72 1.01
CA GLN A 124 -16.76 -1.44 -0.24
C GLN A 124 -17.30 -2.88 -0.20
N GLU A 125 -17.15 -3.59 0.93
CA GLU A 125 -17.56 -5.00 1.05
C GLU A 125 -19.09 -5.19 1.10
N PHE A 126 -19.86 -4.24 1.65
CA PHE A 126 -21.29 -4.44 1.96
C PHE A 126 -22.28 -3.44 1.31
N LEU A 127 -21.83 -2.33 0.72
CA LEU A 127 -22.72 -1.30 0.13
C LEU A 127 -22.66 -1.20 -1.41
N GLU A 128 -21.61 -1.73 -2.06
CA GLU A 128 -21.50 -1.71 -3.53
C GLU A 128 -22.06 -2.92 -4.32
N PRO A 129 -22.32 -4.12 -3.75
CA PRO A 129 -22.84 -5.24 -4.57
C PRO A 129 -24.29 -5.07 -5.05
N GLU A 130 -25.06 -4.13 -4.52
CA GLU A 130 -26.49 -3.97 -4.83
C GLU A 130 -26.77 -3.24 -6.15
N LEU A 131 -25.73 -2.75 -6.84
CA LEU A 131 -25.85 -2.02 -8.11
C LEU A 131 -25.59 -2.88 -9.36
N ILE A 132 -25.32 -4.19 -9.20
CA ILE A 132 -25.00 -5.10 -10.31
C ILE A 132 -25.75 -6.42 -10.12
N ALA A 133 -27.06 -6.45 -10.40
CA ALA A 133 -27.79 -7.72 -10.55
C ALA A 133 -29.06 -7.56 -11.39
N GLU A 134 -28.91 -7.36 -12.70
CA GLU A 134 -29.90 -7.83 -13.68
C GLU A 134 -29.15 -8.46 -14.87
N GLU A 135 -29.06 -9.80 -14.93
CA GLU A 135 -29.05 -10.56 -16.19
C GLU A 135 -29.52 -12.01 -15.98
N PRO A 136 -30.12 -12.66 -17.00
CA PRO A 136 -31.09 -13.73 -16.81
C PRO A 136 -30.52 -15.15 -16.91
N ALA A 137 -31.31 -16.08 -16.37
CA ALA A 137 -31.06 -17.51 -16.24
C ALA A 137 -30.90 -18.25 -17.59
N ILE A 138 -29.91 -19.16 -17.63
CA ILE A 138 -29.81 -20.25 -18.62
C ILE A 138 -29.72 -21.59 -17.89
N ALA A 139 -30.46 -22.56 -18.43
CA ALA A 139 -30.80 -23.84 -17.85
C ALA A 139 -29.64 -24.85 -17.71
N SER A 140 -29.80 -25.70 -16.70
CA SER A 140 -29.04 -26.92 -16.38
C SER A 140 -29.27 -28.05 -17.41
N PRO A 141 -28.31 -28.99 -17.52
CA PRO A 141 -28.70 -30.38 -17.67
C PRO A 141 -28.00 -31.34 -16.69
N ASP A 142 -28.80 -32.34 -16.29
CA ASP A 142 -28.50 -33.52 -15.50
C ASP A 142 -27.24 -34.29 -15.90
N SER A 143 -26.62 -34.96 -14.93
CA SER A 143 -26.16 -36.34 -15.17
C SER A 143 -25.98 -37.16 -13.88
N ASN A 144 -26.60 -38.33 -13.92
CA ASN A 144 -26.48 -39.49 -13.04
C ASN A 144 -25.07 -40.05 -12.95
N LEU A 145 -24.75 -40.68 -11.81
CA LEU A 145 -23.94 -41.91 -11.60
C LEU A 145 -23.77 -42.05 -10.08
N GLY A 146 -23.97 -43.17 -9.39
CA GLY A 146 -24.01 -44.57 -9.76
C GLY A 146 -23.50 -45.34 -8.53
N GLN A 147 -24.35 -46.16 -7.93
CA GLN A 147 -24.10 -46.95 -6.72
C GLN A 147 -22.89 -47.89 -6.88
N ILE A 148 -22.02 -48.01 -5.86
CA ILE A 148 -21.12 -49.16 -5.70
C ILE A 148 -21.25 -49.72 -4.28
N ALA A 149 -21.46 -51.04 -4.25
CA ALA A 149 -21.94 -51.83 -3.13
C ALA A 149 -20.85 -52.35 -2.18
N ASN A 150 -21.28 -52.50 -0.93
CA ASN A 150 -20.92 -53.50 0.09
C ASN A 150 -19.87 -54.57 -0.29
N ILE A 151 -18.73 -54.55 0.41
CA ILE A 151 -17.80 -55.69 0.50
C ILE A 151 -17.92 -56.34 1.87
N LYS A 152 -18.35 -57.61 1.86
CA LYS A 152 -18.54 -58.51 3.02
C LYS A 152 -17.20 -59.20 3.35
N PRO A 153 -16.76 -59.32 4.61
CA PRO A 153 -15.55 -60.06 4.93
C PRO A 153 -15.83 -61.57 5.01
N ARG A 154 -15.07 -62.37 4.26
CA ARG A 154 -15.10 -63.85 4.28
C ARG A 154 -14.08 -64.37 5.28
N VAL A 155 -14.56 -64.78 6.45
CA VAL A 155 -13.79 -65.55 7.44
C VAL A 155 -13.53 -66.95 6.88
N THR A 156 -12.28 -67.34 6.74
CA THR A 156 -11.88 -68.75 6.63
C THR A 156 -10.81 -69.06 7.66
N GLN A 157 -11.23 -69.79 8.70
CA GLN A 157 -10.42 -70.30 9.77
C GLN A 157 -9.76 -71.59 9.27
N LYS A 158 -8.44 -71.57 9.06
CA LYS A 158 -7.64 -72.77 8.76
C LYS A 158 -6.68 -73.01 9.93
N SER A 159 -6.98 -74.01 10.73
CA SER A 159 -6.11 -74.51 11.80
C SER A 159 -4.86 -75.15 11.19
N LEU A 160 -3.68 -74.72 11.65
CA LEU A 160 -2.39 -75.33 11.34
C LEU A 160 -1.68 -75.77 12.63
N PRO A 161 -0.87 -76.84 12.57
CA PRO A 161 -0.40 -77.54 13.76
C PRO A 161 0.67 -76.75 14.53
N LYS A 162 0.43 -76.63 15.84
CA LYS A 162 1.42 -76.19 16.83
C LYS A 162 2.45 -77.29 17.04
N MET A 163 3.66 -77.08 16.53
CA MET A 163 4.94 -77.37 17.21
C MET A 163 6.07 -77.18 16.18
N GLN A 164 7.14 -76.47 16.57
CA GLN A 164 8.29 -75.99 15.77
C GLN A 164 8.29 -74.50 15.30
N VAL A 165 7.43 -73.63 15.83
CA VAL A 165 7.48 -72.17 15.51
C VAL A 165 8.31 -71.34 16.50
N HIS A 166 8.68 -71.88 17.67
CA HIS A 166 9.24 -71.05 18.74
C HIS A 166 10.70 -70.60 18.52
N HIS A 167 11.56 -71.46 17.95
CA HIS A 167 12.97 -71.09 17.69
C HIS A 167 13.17 -70.20 16.45
N LYS A 168 12.32 -70.30 15.43
CA LYS A 168 12.39 -69.40 14.26
C LYS A 168 11.98 -67.96 14.61
N ARG A 169 11.02 -67.76 15.53
CA ARG A 169 10.62 -66.43 16.01
C ARG A 169 11.73 -65.72 16.81
N ILE A 170 12.43 -66.43 17.68
CA ILE A 170 13.52 -65.84 18.49
C ILE A 170 14.69 -65.38 17.59
N ARG A 171 15.06 -66.15 16.56
CA ARG A 171 16.09 -65.72 15.59
C ARG A 171 15.64 -64.55 14.72
N ALA A 172 14.36 -64.51 14.32
CA ALA A 172 13.80 -63.39 13.57
C ALA A 172 13.81 -62.09 14.40
N ASP A 173 13.46 -62.16 15.69
CA ASP A 173 13.47 -61.00 16.58
C ASP A 173 14.88 -60.47 16.86
N GLN A 174 15.88 -61.36 16.99
CA GLN A 174 17.28 -60.94 17.15
C GLN A 174 17.82 -60.26 15.87
N ASN A 175 17.46 -60.78 14.69
CA ASN A 175 17.82 -60.15 13.42
C ASN A 175 17.11 -58.81 13.21
N LEU A 176 15.85 -58.68 13.63
CA LEU A 176 15.10 -57.43 13.61
C LEU A 176 15.74 -56.38 14.53
N LYS A 177 16.14 -56.77 15.76
CA LYS A 177 16.84 -55.88 16.71
C LYS A 177 18.19 -55.40 16.15
N LYS A 178 18.98 -56.29 15.54
CA LYS A 178 20.24 -55.91 14.87
C LYS A 178 20.01 -54.98 13.68
N LYS A 179 18.99 -55.23 12.86
CA LYS A 179 18.61 -54.36 11.72
C LYS A 179 18.17 -52.98 12.19
N LYS A 180 17.33 -52.89 13.23
CA LYS A 180 16.93 -51.61 13.86
C LYS A 180 18.13 -50.82 14.40
N LYS A 181 19.11 -51.49 15.04
CA LYS A 181 20.33 -50.84 15.53
C LYS A 181 21.21 -50.29 14.39
N ARG A 182 21.35 -51.03 13.29
CA ARG A 182 22.07 -50.55 12.09
C ARG A 182 21.36 -49.37 11.42
N ILE A 183 20.04 -49.44 11.25
CA ILE A 183 19.24 -48.33 10.69
C ILE A 183 19.38 -47.08 11.55
N LYS A 184 19.31 -47.21 12.89
CA LYS A 184 19.51 -46.09 13.81
C LYS A 184 20.90 -45.45 13.69
N LEU A 185 21.95 -46.27 13.56
CA LEU A 185 23.33 -45.77 13.41
C LEU A 185 23.55 -45.06 12.05
N VAL A 186 23.00 -45.61 10.97
CA VAL A 186 23.06 -44.98 9.64
C VAL A 186 22.28 -43.66 9.66
N GLY A 187 21.07 -43.65 10.23
CA GLY A 187 20.27 -42.43 10.38
C GLY A 187 21.00 -41.33 11.17
N GLN A 188 21.69 -41.69 12.26
CA GLN A 188 22.49 -40.73 13.03
C GLN A 188 23.66 -40.16 12.22
N ARG A 189 24.36 -40.98 11.43
CA ARG A 189 25.45 -40.50 10.58
C ARG A 189 24.97 -39.57 9.47
N VAL A 190 23.83 -39.89 8.85
CA VAL A 190 23.19 -39.02 7.85
C VAL A 190 22.78 -37.69 8.47
N LEU A 191 22.17 -37.71 9.66
CA LEU A 191 21.76 -36.49 10.37
C LEU A 191 22.96 -35.60 10.74
N ILE A 192 24.07 -36.19 11.21
CA ILE A 192 25.31 -35.45 11.49
C ILE A 192 25.89 -34.84 10.22
N GLY A 193 25.94 -35.60 9.13
CA GLY A 193 26.41 -35.10 7.84
C GLY A 193 25.57 -33.94 7.31
N PHE A 194 24.24 -34.06 7.39
CA PHE A 194 23.32 -32.99 6.98
C PHE A 194 23.47 -31.74 7.87
N GLY A 195 23.60 -31.93 9.19
CA GLY A 195 23.84 -30.83 10.13
C GLY A 195 25.14 -30.07 9.86
N ALA A 196 26.22 -30.78 9.52
CA ALA A 196 27.49 -30.15 9.15
C ALA A 196 27.41 -29.36 7.84
N LEU A 197 26.70 -29.89 6.84
CA LEU A 197 26.50 -29.20 5.55
C LEU A 197 25.60 -27.96 5.70
N LEU A 198 24.57 -28.05 6.54
CA LEU A 198 23.71 -26.91 6.87
C LEU A 198 24.48 -25.83 7.63
N LEU A 199 25.31 -26.19 8.61
CA LEU A 199 26.18 -25.24 9.31
C LEU A 199 27.18 -24.56 8.36
N LEU A 200 27.76 -25.32 7.44
CA LEU A 200 28.64 -24.78 6.41
C LEU A 200 27.89 -23.81 5.48
N TRP A 201 26.67 -24.16 5.05
CA TRP A 201 25.81 -23.30 4.23
C TRP A 201 25.48 -21.99 4.95
N VAL A 202 25.09 -22.06 6.22
CA VAL A 202 24.74 -20.88 7.02
C VAL A 202 25.94 -19.96 7.20
N THR A 203 27.12 -20.52 7.49
CA THR A 203 28.32 -19.71 7.77
C THR A 203 28.94 -19.15 6.49
N VAL A 204 29.26 -20.01 5.53
CA VAL A 204 29.89 -19.63 4.27
C VAL A 204 28.91 -18.89 3.37
N GLY A 205 27.66 -19.35 3.30
CA GLY A 205 26.62 -18.71 2.49
C GLY A 205 26.33 -17.29 2.95
N ASN A 206 26.23 -17.02 4.26
CA ASN A 206 26.07 -15.65 4.74
C ASN A 206 27.30 -14.78 4.44
N LEU A 207 28.51 -15.29 4.65
CA LEU A 207 29.74 -14.53 4.37
C LEU A 207 29.87 -14.17 2.89
N VAL A 208 29.59 -15.12 1.99
CA VAL A 208 29.61 -14.89 0.55
C VAL A 208 28.48 -13.94 0.14
N ALA A 209 27.28 -14.09 0.70
CA ALA A 209 26.18 -13.19 0.41
C ALA A 209 26.45 -11.76 0.90
N ASP A 210 27.04 -11.59 2.08
CA ASP A 210 27.46 -10.29 2.62
C ASP A 210 28.54 -9.63 1.77
N TYR A 211 29.48 -10.41 1.23
CA TYR A 211 30.48 -9.92 0.27
C TYR A 211 29.81 -9.33 -0.98
N TYR A 212 28.86 -10.04 -1.59
CA TYR A 212 28.14 -9.54 -2.77
C TYR A 212 27.24 -8.35 -2.45
N VAL A 213 26.55 -8.36 -1.31
CA VAL A 213 25.76 -7.20 -0.86
C VAL A 213 26.65 -5.97 -0.67
N ALA A 214 27.86 -6.13 -0.12
CA ALA A 214 28.83 -5.05 0.01
C ALA A 214 29.39 -4.57 -1.34
N GLN A 215 29.49 -5.46 -2.34
CA GLN A 215 29.86 -5.08 -3.71
C GLN A 215 28.76 -4.25 -4.37
N VAL A 216 27.51 -4.72 -4.36
CA VAL A 216 26.35 -3.97 -4.87
C VAL A 216 26.24 -2.62 -4.16
N LYS A 217 26.46 -2.57 -2.84
CA LYS A 217 26.44 -1.31 -2.09
C LYS A 217 27.51 -0.33 -2.58
N ARG A 218 28.75 -0.78 -2.75
CA ARG A 218 29.85 0.08 -3.25
C ARG A 218 29.58 0.59 -4.66
N GLU A 219 29.04 -0.27 -5.52
CA GLU A 219 28.69 0.12 -6.87
C GLU A 219 27.56 1.15 -6.91
N ILE A 220 26.50 0.96 -6.12
CA ILE A 220 25.45 1.97 -5.93
C ILE A 220 26.06 3.26 -5.37
N GLU A 221 26.93 3.19 -4.36
CA GLU A 221 27.59 4.37 -3.80
C GLU A 221 28.47 5.09 -4.83
N GLU A 222 29.23 4.37 -5.65
CA GLU A 222 30.12 4.94 -6.67
C GLU A 222 29.32 5.58 -7.81
N GLU A 223 28.38 4.84 -8.41
CA GLU A 223 27.54 5.29 -9.51
C GLU A 223 26.63 6.46 -9.11
N TRP A 224 26.13 6.44 -7.87
CA TRP A 224 25.24 7.49 -7.38
C TRP A 224 25.97 8.59 -6.62
N SER A 225 27.26 8.47 -6.30
CA SER A 225 27.99 9.50 -5.55
C SER A 225 27.98 10.86 -6.24
N ASP A 226 28.01 10.90 -7.57
CA ASP A 226 27.95 12.14 -8.34
C ASP A 226 26.51 12.60 -8.59
N VAL A 227 25.55 11.66 -8.61
CA VAL A 227 24.12 11.96 -8.71
C VAL A 227 23.58 12.54 -7.40
N LEU A 228 24.11 12.10 -6.26
CA LEU A 228 23.69 12.46 -4.90
C LEU A 228 24.24 13.82 -4.42
N LYS A 229 25.16 14.44 -5.15
CA LYS A 229 25.76 15.76 -4.82
C LYS A 229 25.01 16.95 -5.42
N SER A 230 23.73 16.82 -5.79
CA SER A 230 23.00 18.00 -6.24
C SER A 230 22.64 18.85 -5.02
N ASP A 231 23.49 19.83 -4.70
CA ASP A 231 23.23 20.78 -3.63
C ASP A 231 21.94 21.56 -3.89
N TYR A 232 21.24 21.91 -2.82
CA TYR A 232 20.15 22.87 -2.88
C TYR A 232 20.68 24.20 -3.42
N ASN A 233 19.94 24.83 -4.33
CA ASN A 233 20.22 26.22 -4.66
C ASN A 233 19.47 27.17 -3.72
N GLU A 234 19.93 28.43 -3.69
CA GLU A 234 19.38 29.47 -2.81
C GLU A 234 17.87 29.65 -3.02
N THR A 235 17.38 29.47 -4.25
CA THR A 235 15.94 29.57 -4.54
C THR A 235 15.13 28.44 -3.90
N ALA A 236 15.63 27.20 -3.88
CA ALA A 236 14.98 26.12 -3.16
C ALA A 236 14.91 26.38 -1.64
N TYR A 237 15.96 26.96 -1.06
CA TYR A 237 15.97 27.38 0.35
C TYR A 237 14.93 28.46 0.66
N ARG A 238 14.92 29.53 -0.13
CA ARG A 238 13.96 30.63 0.04
C ARG A 238 12.53 30.15 -0.16
N LEU A 239 12.30 29.28 -1.15
CA LEU A 239 11.00 28.67 -1.38
C LEU A 239 10.55 27.78 -0.21
N GLN A 240 11.47 27.02 0.37
CA GLN A 240 11.22 26.23 1.58
C GLN A 240 10.84 27.10 2.77
N GLU A 241 11.54 28.22 2.97
CA GLU A 241 11.24 29.17 4.04
C GLU A 241 9.84 29.77 3.89
N ILE A 242 9.52 30.25 2.68
CA ILE A 242 8.20 30.80 2.37
C ILE A 242 7.12 29.73 2.54
N GLY A 243 7.35 28.52 2.00
CA GLY A 243 6.47 27.36 2.12
C GLY A 243 6.14 27.00 3.57
N THR A 244 7.18 26.92 4.39
CA THR A 244 7.08 26.48 5.79
C THR A 244 6.39 27.53 6.65
N LYS A 245 6.75 28.81 6.48
CA LYS A 245 6.20 29.92 7.28
C LYS A 245 4.76 30.27 6.91
N ASN A 246 4.43 30.25 5.62
CA ASN A 246 3.16 30.80 5.14
C ASN A 246 2.10 29.74 4.82
N PHE A 247 2.50 28.51 4.52
CA PHE A 247 1.59 27.42 4.17
C PHE A 247 1.70 26.22 5.15
N GLY A 248 2.71 26.21 6.01
CA GLY A 248 3.00 25.03 6.84
C GLY A 248 3.53 23.84 6.04
N LEU A 249 4.06 24.09 4.84
CA LEU A 249 4.57 23.10 3.90
C LEU A 249 6.09 22.95 4.06
N LYS A 250 6.55 21.75 4.40
CA LYS A 250 7.96 21.42 4.48
C LYS A 250 8.38 20.77 3.15
N LEU A 251 8.70 21.59 2.15
CA LEU A 251 9.15 21.16 0.81
C LEU A 251 10.46 20.37 0.84
N ILE A 252 11.30 20.62 1.86
CA ILE A 252 12.61 20.00 2.08
C ILE A 252 12.66 19.33 3.46
N GLU A 253 12.98 18.04 3.49
CA GLU A 253 13.38 17.36 4.72
C GLU A 253 14.88 17.48 4.95
N TRP A 254 15.27 18.08 6.07
CA TRP A 254 16.66 18.23 6.50
C TRP A 254 17.11 17.00 7.29
N ASN A 255 18.34 16.55 7.02
CA ASN A 255 19.00 15.59 7.90
C ASN A 255 19.66 16.38 9.03
N HIS A 256 19.29 16.09 10.28
CA HIS A 256 19.79 16.81 11.46
C HIS A 256 21.31 16.68 11.67
N GLU A 257 21.98 15.77 10.97
CA GLU A 257 23.40 15.49 11.14
C GLU A 257 24.32 16.51 10.46
N GLU A 258 23.87 17.18 9.40
CA GLU A 258 24.60 18.27 8.78
C GLU A 258 23.99 19.58 9.25
N ALA A 259 24.70 20.25 10.15
CA ALA A 259 24.29 21.50 10.79
C ALA A 259 24.12 22.64 9.77
N HIS A 260 23.05 22.61 8.98
CA HIS A 260 22.57 23.79 8.28
C HIS A 260 21.84 24.69 9.29
N PRO A 261 22.10 26.01 9.26
CA PRO A 261 21.78 26.91 10.37
C PRO A 261 20.31 27.27 10.55
N ILE A 262 19.37 26.66 9.82
CA ILE A 262 17.97 27.11 9.82
C ILE A 262 17.02 25.92 9.96
N ASP A 263 16.77 25.52 11.20
CA ASP A 263 15.59 24.75 11.55
C ASP A 263 14.38 25.69 11.46
N ILE A 264 13.65 25.62 10.35
CA ILE A 264 12.47 26.46 10.14
C ILE A 264 11.29 25.75 10.79
N ASP A 265 10.88 26.27 11.94
CA ASP A 265 9.69 25.79 12.63
C ASP A 265 8.47 25.85 11.69
N VAL A 266 7.84 24.71 11.48
CA VAL A 266 6.60 24.61 10.70
C VAL A 266 5.54 25.45 11.38
N ASN A 267 4.96 26.39 10.65
CA ASN A 267 3.82 27.14 11.17
C ASN A 267 2.61 26.21 11.32
N VAL A 268 2.41 25.70 12.54
CA VAL A 268 1.40 24.68 12.87
C VAL A 268 -0.02 25.17 12.54
N ILE A 269 -0.29 26.46 12.72
CA ILE A 269 -1.59 27.07 12.44
C ILE A 269 -1.85 27.03 10.93
N GLU A 270 -0.88 27.42 10.12
CA GLU A 270 -1.01 27.38 8.66
C GLU A 270 -1.10 25.94 8.12
N LYS A 271 -0.32 25.02 8.69
CA LYS A 271 -0.41 23.59 8.34
C LYS A 271 -1.80 23.04 8.63
N GLN A 272 -2.37 23.34 9.79
CA GLN A 272 -3.72 22.92 10.14
C GLN A 272 -4.76 23.51 9.18
N ARG A 273 -4.65 24.82 8.89
CA ARG A 273 -5.55 25.50 7.95
C ARG A 273 -5.49 24.91 6.55
N LEU A 274 -4.29 24.55 6.07
CA LEU A 274 -4.11 23.89 4.78
C LEU A 274 -4.65 22.45 4.80
N ASN A 275 -4.43 21.69 5.87
CA ASN A 275 -4.99 20.34 6.02
C ASN A 275 -6.53 20.35 5.93
N GLU A 276 -7.18 21.32 6.56
CA GLU A 276 -8.64 21.50 6.48
C GLU A 276 -9.12 21.83 5.05
N LEU A 277 -8.27 22.46 4.23
CA LEU A 277 -8.56 22.83 2.85
C LEU A 277 -8.16 21.76 1.83
N THR A 278 -7.27 20.84 2.17
CA THR A 278 -6.68 19.88 1.22
C THR A 278 -7.75 19.07 0.47
N SER A 279 -8.75 18.55 1.19
CA SER A 279 -9.86 17.81 0.57
C SER A 279 -10.72 18.71 -0.34
N THR A 280 -10.90 19.98 0.04
CA THR A 280 -11.64 20.99 -0.73
C THR A 280 -10.91 21.32 -2.02
N ILE A 281 -9.58 21.49 -1.97
CA ILE A 281 -8.71 21.73 -3.13
C ILE A 281 -8.77 20.53 -4.08
N ASN A 282 -8.53 19.32 -3.57
CA ASN A 282 -8.54 18.10 -4.39
C ASN A 282 -9.90 17.91 -5.09
N THR A 283 -11.00 18.03 -4.36
CA THR A 283 -12.37 17.90 -4.92
C THR A 283 -12.66 18.98 -5.97
N TYR A 284 -12.15 20.20 -5.77
CA TYR A 284 -12.31 21.27 -6.73
C TYR A 284 -11.52 21.01 -8.02
N LEU A 285 -10.24 20.65 -7.91
CA LEU A 285 -9.38 20.39 -9.08
C LEU A 285 -9.83 19.16 -9.86
N GLU A 286 -10.30 18.11 -9.19
CA GLU A 286 -10.89 16.95 -9.87
C GLU A 286 -12.12 17.30 -10.70
N ARG A 287 -12.98 18.21 -10.21
CA ARG A 287 -14.13 18.69 -11.00
C ARG A 287 -13.67 19.48 -12.22
N GLN A 288 -12.68 20.35 -12.06
CA GLN A 288 -12.11 21.08 -13.21
C GLN A 288 -11.56 20.14 -14.28
N TYR A 289 -10.93 19.04 -13.86
CA TYR A 289 -10.43 18.00 -14.76
C TYR A 289 -11.54 17.24 -15.49
N LYS A 290 -12.61 16.85 -14.79
CA LYS A 290 -13.71 16.05 -15.37
C LYS A 290 -14.59 16.84 -16.34
N VAL A 291 -14.66 18.17 -16.19
CA VAL A 291 -15.49 19.02 -17.04
C VAL A 291 -14.71 19.38 -18.31
N ASN A 292 -15.08 18.77 -19.44
CA ASN A 292 -14.51 19.06 -20.77
C ASN A 292 -14.89 20.44 -21.36
N SER A 293 -15.52 21.33 -20.58
CA SER A 293 -15.78 22.72 -20.98
C SER A 293 -14.55 23.61 -20.78
N ASN A 294 -14.45 24.71 -21.52
CA ASN A 294 -13.49 25.79 -21.23
C ASN A 294 -13.94 26.65 -20.03
N ASP A 295 -15.14 26.41 -19.50
CA ASP A 295 -15.64 27.10 -18.31
C ASP A 295 -14.91 26.63 -17.05
N ILE A 296 -14.57 27.61 -16.21
CA ILE A 296 -13.95 27.41 -14.91
C ILE A 296 -15.05 27.52 -13.86
N GLU A 297 -15.36 26.43 -13.16
CA GLU A 297 -16.29 26.51 -12.02
C GLU A 297 -15.72 27.43 -10.92
N LEU A 298 -16.60 28.19 -10.27
CA LEU A 298 -16.22 29.05 -9.15
C LEU A 298 -15.66 28.20 -7.98
N PRO A 299 -14.44 28.46 -7.50
CA PRO A 299 -13.89 27.72 -6.36
C PRO A 299 -14.73 27.89 -5.09
N PRO A 300 -14.68 26.94 -4.15
CA PRO A 300 -15.35 27.09 -2.86
C PRO A 300 -14.91 28.36 -2.13
N LYS A 301 -15.84 29.05 -1.44
CA LYS A 301 -15.57 30.35 -0.78
C LYS A 301 -14.39 30.30 0.21
N LYS A 302 -14.22 29.18 0.93
CA LYS A 302 -13.07 28.98 1.83
C LYS A 302 -11.73 29.01 1.10
N LEU A 303 -11.67 28.39 -0.08
CA LEU A 303 -10.48 28.39 -0.92
C LEU A 303 -10.19 29.79 -1.49
N GLN A 304 -11.23 30.51 -1.92
CA GLN A 304 -11.09 31.91 -2.36
C GLN A 304 -10.50 32.81 -1.27
N ILE A 305 -11.07 32.76 -0.06
CA ILE A 305 -10.56 33.53 1.09
C ILE A 305 -9.11 33.15 1.40
N TYR A 306 -8.78 31.86 1.33
CA TYR A 306 -7.42 31.40 1.58
C TYR A 306 -6.43 31.94 0.54
N THR A 307 -6.73 31.87 -0.75
CA THR A 307 -5.84 32.39 -1.80
C THR A 307 -5.72 33.91 -1.77
N GLU A 308 -6.81 34.64 -1.45
CA GLU A 308 -6.77 36.09 -1.29
C GLU A 308 -5.88 36.51 -0.12
N ASP A 309 -5.96 35.79 1.01
CA ASP A 309 -5.10 35.99 2.18
C ASP A 309 -3.61 35.73 1.87
N LYS A 310 -3.32 34.86 0.90
CA LYS A 310 -1.95 34.51 0.47
C LYS A 310 -1.45 35.29 -0.74
N GLU A 311 -2.16 36.33 -1.19
CA GLU A 311 -1.80 37.10 -2.39
C GLU A 311 -0.35 37.63 -2.36
N LYS A 312 0.05 38.23 -1.24
CA LYS A 312 1.43 38.76 -1.08
C LYS A 312 2.49 37.65 -1.07
N VAL A 313 2.14 36.48 -0.55
CA VAL A 313 3.04 35.33 -0.48
C VAL A 313 3.25 34.76 -1.88
N PHE A 314 2.21 34.72 -2.71
CA PHE A 314 2.39 34.36 -4.12
C PHE A 314 3.30 35.34 -4.84
N ASP A 315 3.15 36.65 -4.62
CA ASP A 315 4.07 37.64 -5.22
C ASP A 315 5.53 37.39 -4.79
N GLU A 316 5.77 37.01 -3.53
CA GLU A 316 7.11 36.63 -3.05
C GLU A 316 7.66 35.38 -3.75
N ILE A 317 6.83 34.33 -3.89
CA ILE A 317 7.20 33.11 -4.64
C ILE A 317 7.57 33.45 -6.09
N HIS A 318 6.84 34.37 -6.72
CA HIS A 318 7.13 34.80 -8.08
C HIS A 318 8.48 35.47 -8.21
N GLU A 319 8.83 36.37 -7.28
CA GLU A 319 10.11 37.06 -7.37
C GLU A 319 11.28 36.10 -7.20
N ILE A 320 11.19 35.10 -6.31
CA ILE A 320 12.28 34.14 -6.14
C ILE A 320 12.43 33.19 -7.34
N LEU A 321 11.32 32.75 -7.95
CA LEU A 321 11.35 31.82 -9.08
C LEU A 321 11.76 32.49 -10.40
N LYS A 322 11.89 33.81 -10.45
CA LYS A 322 12.51 34.52 -11.58
C LYS A 322 14.03 34.39 -11.60
N GLU A 323 14.64 34.16 -10.44
CA GLU A 323 16.10 34.14 -10.30
C GLU A 323 16.69 32.86 -10.92
N GLU A 324 16.17 31.71 -10.55
CA GLU A 324 16.60 30.38 -11.02
C GLU A 324 15.51 29.32 -10.80
N ILE A 325 15.65 28.17 -11.45
CA ILE A 325 14.79 27.00 -11.20
C ILE A 325 15.20 26.40 -9.86
N PRO A 326 14.29 26.19 -8.89
CA PRO A 326 14.67 25.61 -7.60
C PRO A 326 15.17 24.19 -7.81
N THR A 327 16.34 23.87 -7.25
CA THR A 327 16.90 22.52 -7.22
C THR A 327 16.79 21.98 -5.80
N PHE A 328 15.93 21.00 -5.61
CA PHE A 328 15.81 20.28 -4.34
C PHE A 328 16.83 19.16 -4.29
N GLU A 329 17.63 19.07 -3.23
CA GLU A 329 18.59 17.97 -3.05
C GLU A 329 17.83 16.64 -3.03
N LYS A 330 18.29 15.73 -3.90
CA LYS A 330 17.70 14.41 -4.07
C LYS A 330 18.51 13.40 -3.27
N ARG A 331 18.49 13.50 -1.94
CA ARG A 331 19.18 12.52 -1.08
C ARG A 331 18.40 11.22 -1.01
N LEU A 332 18.82 10.23 -1.79
CA LEU A 332 18.30 8.87 -1.65
C LEU A 332 18.55 8.28 -0.24
N SER A 333 19.52 8.81 0.50
CA SER A 333 19.84 8.36 1.86
C SER A 333 18.66 8.44 2.82
N PHE A 334 17.70 9.36 2.62
CA PHE A 334 16.47 9.40 3.43
C PHE A 334 15.63 8.14 3.28
N TYR A 335 15.54 7.60 2.06
CA TYR A 335 14.83 6.35 1.79
C TYR A 335 15.57 5.13 2.36
N TYR A 336 16.89 5.22 2.59
CA TYR A 336 17.71 4.09 3.04
C TYR A 336 17.92 4.02 4.55
N ASN A 337 18.02 5.16 5.22
CA ASN A 337 18.45 5.22 6.62
C ASN A 337 17.36 5.67 7.59
N SER A 338 16.23 6.20 7.12
CA SER A 338 15.19 6.65 8.04
C SER A 338 14.13 5.56 8.26
N ASP A 339 13.92 5.20 9.52
CA ASP A 339 12.70 4.49 9.97
C ASP A 339 11.45 5.40 9.82
N SER A 340 11.60 6.60 9.24
CA SER A 340 10.54 7.55 9.01
C SER A 340 9.88 7.24 7.65
N PRO A 341 8.66 6.70 7.62
CA PRO A 341 7.90 6.55 6.38
C PRO A 341 7.55 7.90 5.72
N ASN A 342 7.91 9.02 6.33
CA ASN A 342 7.63 10.37 5.87
C ASN A 342 8.73 10.91 4.95
N ALA A 343 9.26 10.11 4.01
CA ALA A 343 10.02 10.67 2.90
C ALA A 343 9.05 11.44 1.97
N GLY A 344 8.56 12.58 2.48
CA GLY A 344 7.52 13.42 1.90
C GLY A 344 8.03 14.29 0.75
N MET A 345 9.32 14.17 0.42
CA MET A 345 9.97 15.02 -0.58
C MET A 345 9.15 15.07 -1.89
N GLY A 346 8.53 16.23 -2.09
CA GLY A 346 7.73 16.58 -3.26
C GLY A 346 6.21 16.43 -3.14
N VAL A 347 5.67 15.79 -2.09
CA VAL A 347 4.21 15.84 -1.80
C VAL A 347 3.81 17.27 -1.43
N GLU A 348 4.58 17.93 -0.57
CA GLU A 348 4.35 19.33 -0.18
C GLU A 348 4.55 20.28 -1.37
N LEU A 349 5.46 19.97 -2.30
CA LEU A 349 5.61 20.71 -3.55
C LEU A 349 4.35 20.58 -4.42
N LEU A 350 3.79 19.38 -4.52
CA LEU A 350 2.54 19.14 -5.23
C LEU A 350 1.38 19.91 -4.59
N GLU A 351 1.29 19.96 -3.26
CA GLU A 351 0.30 20.77 -2.56
C GLU A 351 0.45 22.26 -2.87
N LEU A 352 1.68 22.80 -2.89
CA LEU A 352 1.94 24.18 -3.31
C LEU A 352 1.45 24.43 -4.75
N GLN A 353 1.73 23.52 -5.68
CA GLN A 353 1.27 23.62 -7.07
C GLN A 353 -0.26 23.59 -7.19
N LYS A 354 -0.95 22.74 -6.42
CA LYS A 354 -2.42 22.71 -6.38
C LYS A 354 -3.00 24.05 -5.93
N ILE A 355 -2.41 24.66 -4.90
CA ILE A 355 -2.80 25.98 -4.40
C ILE A 355 -2.60 27.05 -5.48
N LEU A 356 -1.47 27.01 -6.21
CA LEU A 356 -1.19 27.91 -7.33
C LEU A 356 -2.20 27.74 -8.47
N VAL A 357 -2.57 26.51 -8.83
CA VAL A 357 -3.62 26.26 -9.83
C VAL A 357 -4.96 26.85 -9.42
N ALA A 358 -5.35 26.69 -8.15
CA ALA A 358 -6.55 27.34 -7.64
C ALA A 358 -6.47 28.87 -7.73
N ASN A 359 -5.31 29.47 -7.44
CA ASN A 359 -5.09 30.91 -7.57
C ASN A 359 -5.20 31.38 -9.03
N ILE A 360 -4.65 30.61 -9.99
CA ILE A 360 -4.77 30.89 -11.43
C ILE A 360 -6.25 30.97 -11.84
N PHE A 361 -7.05 29.99 -11.43
CA PHE A 361 -8.48 29.96 -11.74
C PHE A 361 -9.25 31.13 -11.14
N ILE A 362 -8.93 31.52 -9.90
CA ILE A 362 -9.52 32.70 -9.25
C ILE A 362 -9.15 33.98 -9.99
N ASN A 363 -7.87 34.14 -10.35
CA ASN A 363 -7.40 35.30 -11.10
C ASN A 363 -8.03 35.36 -12.50
N GLN A 364 -8.24 34.22 -13.15
CA GLN A 364 -8.91 34.13 -14.45
C GLN A 364 -10.39 34.54 -14.35
N ILE A 365 -11.14 34.03 -13.36
CA ILE A 365 -12.53 34.42 -13.11
C ILE A 365 -12.63 35.93 -12.84
N ASN A 366 -11.69 36.47 -12.05
CA ASN A 366 -11.60 37.88 -11.71
C ASN A 366 -11.00 38.75 -12.84
N ARG A 367 -10.73 38.18 -14.02
CA ARG A 367 -10.18 38.87 -15.20
C ARG A 367 -8.84 39.57 -14.94
N LYS A 368 -8.04 39.07 -13.98
CA LYS A 368 -6.70 39.57 -13.64
C LYS A 368 -5.64 38.88 -14.51
N GLN A 369 -5.68 39.10 -15.83
CA GLN A 369 -4.85 38.39 -16.81
C GLN A 369 -3.35 38.42 -16.48
N GLN A 370 -2.79 39.57 -16.08
CA GLN A 370 -1.36 39.67 -15.73
C GLN A 370 -0.96 38.75 -14.57
N LYS A 371 -1.87 38.51 -13.62
CA LYS A 371 -1.64 37.56 -12.52
C LYS A 371 -1.72 36.12 -12.99
N VAL A 372 -2.65 35.80 -13.89
CA VAL A 372 -2.75 34.47 -14.51
C VAL A 372 -1.46 34.10 -15.22
N GLU A 373 -0.91 35.02 -16.03
CA GLU A 373 0.34 34.78 -16.77
C GLU A 373 1.53 34.58 -15.83
N ARG A 374 1.59 35.41 -14.79
CA ARG A 374 2.60 35.35 -13.74
C ARG A 374 2.53 34.00 -12.99
N ASP A 375 1.36 33.65 -12.47
CA ASP A 375 1.11 32.39 -11.73
C ASP A 375 1.40 31.15 -12.59
N LEU A 376 1.06 31.21 -13.88
CA LEU A 376 1.33 30.14 -14.84
C LEU A 376 2.85 29.96 -15.05
N GLU A 377 3.62 31.05 -15.10
CA GLU A 377 5.09 30.99 -15.17
C GLU A 377 5.70 30.38 -13.91
N THR A 378 5.20 30.74 -12.73
CA THR A 378 5.63 30.10 -11.48
C THR A 378 5.35 28.61 -11.46
N LEU A 379 4.14 28.21 -11.87
CA LEU A 379 3.77 26.81 -11.94
C LEU A 379 4.68 26.02 -12.89
N TRP A 380 5.04 26.63 -14.03
CA TRP A 380 6.01 26.07 -14.98
C TRP A 380 7.38 25.87 -14.36
N THR A 381 7.94 26.93 -13.77
CA THR A 381 9.28 26.88 -13.16
C THR A 381 9.34 25.85 -12.04
N LEU A 382 8.29 25.73 -11.23
CA LEU A 382 8.18 24.65 -10.25
C LEU A 382 8.13 23.27 -10.91
N ASN A 383 7.41 23.09 -12.01
CA ASN A 383 7.39 21.81 -12.73
C ASN A 383 8.76 21.46 -13.35
N GLN A 384 9.56 22.46 -13.73
CA GLN A 384 10.94 22.22 -14.19
C GLN A 384 11.83 21.62 -13.10
N SER A 385 11.57 21.92 -11.82
CA SER A 385 12.30 21.30 -10.70
C SER A 385 12.08 19.78 -10.60
N THR A 386 10.99 19.25 -11.18
CA THR A 386 10.61 17.83 -11.16
C THR A 386 10.90 17.09 -12.47
N ASN A 387 11.39 17.77 -13.52
CA ASN A 387 11.54 17.20 -14.87
C ASN A 387 12.59 16.10 -15.02
N ASN A 388 13.48 15.92 -14.05
CA ASN A 388 14.45 14.82 -14.03
C ASN A 388 14.17 13.88 -12.85
N PRO A 389 13.04 13.15 -12.87
CA PRO A 389 12.65 12.31 -11.75
C PRO A 389 13.61 11.11 -11.63
N ARG A 390 14.09 10.85 -10.41
CA ARG A 390 15.03 9.75 -10.11
C ARG A 390 14.42 8.62 -9.29
N SER A 391 13.20 8.83 -8.80
CA SER A 391 12.44 7.84 -8.05
C SER A 391 11.02 7.74 -8.61
N LEU A 392 10.36 6.60 -8.37
CA LEU A 392 8.97 6.42 -8.76
C LEU A 392 8.06 7.52 -8.15
N ILE A 393 8.34 7.94 -6.92
CA ILE A 393 7.59 9.00 -6.25
C ILE A 393 7.76 10.33 -7.01
N GLU A 394 8.98 10.67 -7.43
CA GLU A 394 9.23 11.87 -8.25
C GLU A 394 8.56 11.77 -9.62
N ILE A 395 8.54 10.60 -10.26
CA ILE A 395 7.82 10.37 -11.52
C ILE A 395 6.33 10.66 -11.33
N LEU A 396 5.74 10.11 -10.28
CA LEU A 396 4.33 10.31 -9.95
C LEU A 396 4.01 11.77 -9.64
N ILE A 397 4.87 12.44 -8.88
CA ILE A 397 4.72 13.88 -8.61
C ILE A 397 4.78 14.65 -9.91
N ASN A 398 5.79 14.42 -10.76
CA ASN A 398 5.93 15.11 -12.04
C ASN A 398 4.74 14.88 -12.98
N ASP A 399 4.19 13.66 -13.02
CA ASP A 399 2.95 13.34 -13.76
C ASP A 399 1.76 14.15 -13.21
N GLN A 400 1.56 14.17 -11.89
CA GLN A 400 0.47 14.95 -11.28
C GLN A 400 0.64 16.46 -11.51
N SER A 401 1.86 16.99 -11.33
CA SER A 401 2.21 18.38 -11.61
C SER A 401 1.92 18.76 -13.06
N THR A 402 2.29 17.89 -14.00
CA THR A 402 2.04 18.08 -15.43
C THR A 402 0.55 18.04 -15.74
N ARG A 403 -0.23 17.13 -15.14
CA ARG A 403 -1.68 17.10 -15.27
C ARG A 403 -2.33 18.40 -14.79
N TYR A 404 -1.90 18.93 -13.65
CA TYR A 404 -2.38 20.21 -13.14
C TYR A 404 -2.06 21.38 -14.07
N LEU A 405 -0.87 21.41 -14.64
CA LEU A 405 -0.52 22.39 -15.67
C LEU A 405 -1.42 22.26 -16.91
N LEU A 406 -1.65 21.04 -17.42
CA LEU A 406 -2.50 20.80 -18.58
C LEU A 406 -3.95 21.21 -18.33
N ILE A 407 -4.48 20.94 -17.12
CA ILE A 407 -5.81 21.40 -16.68
C ILE A 407 -5.90 22.92 -16.79
N VAL A 408 -4.90 23.64 -16.30
CA VAL A 408 -4.87 25.11 -16.39
C VAL A 408 -4.84 25.57 -17.85
N LEU A 409 -3.92 25.02 -18.65
CA LEU A 409 -3.75 25.42 -20.05
C LEU A 409 -5.00 25.19 -20.89
N ASN A 410 -5.75 24.11 -20.62
CA ASN A 410 -7.01 23.82 -21.31
C ASN A 410 -8.12 24.84 -20.97
N LYS A 411 -8.08 25.44 -19.78
CA LYS A 411 -9.13 26.33 -19.27
C LYS A 411 -8.85 27.82 -19.51
N ILE A 412 -7.59 28.20 -19.76
CA ILE A 412 -7.24 29.59 -20.05
C ILE A 412 -7.63 29.94 -21.49
N GLN A 413 -8.58 30.87 -21.65
CA GLN A 413 -9.10 31.28 -22.97
C GLN A 413 -8.06 31.95 -23.87
N LYS A 414 -7.04 32.59 -23.30
CA LYS A 414 -6.01 33.33 -24.03
C LYS A 414 -4.63 32.99 -23.45
N LEU A 415 -4.00 31.99 -24.04
CA LEU A 415 -2.63 31.64 -23.71
C LEU A 415 -1.66 32.72 -24.20
N PRO A 416 -0.66 33.12 -23.38
CA PRO A 416 0.38 34.03 -23.83
C PRO A 416 1.16 33.46 -25.02
N PRO A 417 1.66 34.29 -25.96
CA PRO A 417 2.43 33.81 -27.11
C PRO A 417 3.67 32.97 -26.75
N VAL A 418 4.30 33.28 -25.61
CA VAL A 418 5.43 32.52 -25.05
C VAL A 418 5.00 31.08 -24.74
N TRP A 419 3.81 30.90 -24.19
CA TRP A 419 3.25 29.58 -23.84
C TRP A 419 2.86 28.75 -25.05
N ILE A 420 2.28 29.38 -26.09
CA ILE A 420 2.02 28.70 -27.37
C ILE A 420 3.34 28.19 -27.97
N SER A 421 4.41 28.98 -27.88
CA SER A 421 5.73 28.59 -28.38
C SER A 421 6.35 27.44 -27.57
N ARG A 422 6.18 27.44 -26.23
CA ARG A 422 6.63 26.34 -25.36
C ARG A 422 5.85 25.04 -25.60
N LEU A 423 4.53 25.12 -25.74
CA LEU A 423 3.69 23.96 -26.05
C LEU A 423 4.08 23.32 -27.39
N LYS A 424 4.37 24.13 -28.41
CA LYS A 424 4.92 23.61 -29.68
C LYS A 424 6.24 22.86 -29.47
N LYS A 425 7.13 23.41 -28.63
CA LYS A 425 8.39 22.75 -28.25
C LYS A 425 8.22 21.55 -27.32
N LEU A 426 7.08 21.35 -26.66
CA LEU A 426 6.78 20.18 -25.84
C LEU A 426 6.15 19.04 -26.65
N ASN A 427 5.53 19.35 -27.79
CA ASN A 427 5.06 18.33 -28.72
C ASN A 427 6.19 17.63 -29.50
N GLU A 428 7.37 18.25 -29.61
CA GLU A 428 8.55 17.62 -30.25
C GLU A 428 9.23 16.53 -29.37
N PRO A 429 9.38 16.70 -28.03
CA PRO A 429 10.00 15.75 -27.12
C PRO A 429 9.04 14.73 -26.48
N GLN A 430 7.74 14.71 -26.81
CA GLN A 430 6.86 13.63 -26.34
C GLN A 430 7.43 12.24 -26.75
N LYS A 431 8.14 12.18 -27.89
CA LYS A 431 8.96 11.02 -28.33
C LYS A 431 10.19 10.69 -27.46
N GLN A 432 10.66 11.62 -26.63
CA GLN A 432 11.79 11.44 -25.69
C GLN A 432 11.32 11.23 -24.25
N ILE A 433 10.15 11.74 -23.87
CA ILE A 433 9.55 11.52 -22.54
C ILE A 433 9.17 10.04 -22.37
N ASP A 434 8.72 9.37 -23.44
CA ASP A 434 8.54 7.91 -23.48
C ASP A 434 9.84 7.15 -23.13
N ASN A 435 11.02 7.72 -23.38
CA ASN A 435 12.31 7.12 -23.00
C ASN A 435 12.73 7.42 -21.55
N SER A 436 12.20 8.49 -20.93
CA SER A 436 12.53 8.90 -19.56
C SER A 436 11.72 8.16 -18.48
N PHE A 437 10.65 7.45 -18.87
CA PHE A 437 9.85 6.58 -18.01
C PHE A 437 10.66 5.41 -17.41
N TYR A 438 11.89 5.18 -17.91
CA TYR A 438 12.69 3.98 -17.68
C TYR A 438 13.84 4.11 -16.67
N SER A 439 13.80 5.03 -15.70
CA SER A 439 14.76 4.95 -14.57
C SER A 439 14.33 3.87 -13.54
N GLY A 440 14.19 2.62 -14.01
CA GLY A 440 13.88 1.44 -13.19
C GLY A 440 14.83 1.23 -12.01
N ALA A 441 16.00 1.89 -11.99
CA ALA A 441 16.96 1.86 -10.90
C ALA A 441 16.35 2.25 -9.54
N GLY A 442 15.41 3.22 -9.50
CA GLY A 442 14.78 3.66 -8.24
C GLY A 442 13.94 2.58 -7.56
N GLU A 443 13.11 1.86 -8.33
CA GLU A 443 12.29 0.74 -7.81
C GLU A 443 13.15 -0.46 -7.39
N ASN A 444 14.28 -0.65 -8.06
CA ASN A 444 15.18 -1.77 -7.83
C ASN A 444 15.97 -1.62 -6.53
N ILE A 445 16.41 -0.41 -6.21
CA ILE A 445 17.10 -0.16 -4.94
C ILE A 445 16.12 -0.18 -3.76
N PHE A 446 14.88 0.29 -3.95
CA PHE A 446 13.81 0.13 -2.95
C PHE A 446 13.52 -1.33 -2.65
N ALA A 447 13.32 -2.18 -3.67
CA ALA A 447 13.12 -3.62 -3.49
C ALA A 447 14.33 -4.31 -2.81
N PHE A 448 15.56 -3.93 -3.19
CA PHE A 448 16.78 -4.44 -2.56
C PHE A 448 16.87 -4.03 -1.07
N HIS A 449 16.50 -2.79 -0.73
CA HIS A 449 16.49 -2.32 0.66
C HIS A 449 15.37 -2.95 1.49
N VAL A 450 14.16 -3.11 0.96
CA VAL A 450 13.06 -3.80 1.62
C VAL A 450 13.46 -5.24 1.97
N VAL A 451 14.07 -5.97 1.03
CA VAL A 451 14.54 -7.35 1.27
C VAL A 451 15.69 -7.40 2.28
N LYS A 452 16.56 -6.37 2.31
CA LYS A 452 17.66 -6.24 3.28
C LYS A 452 17.19 -5.81 4.68
N SER A 453 16.17 -4.97 4.78
CA SER A 453 15.66 -4.40 6.04
C SER A 453 14.62 -5.28 6.73
N MET A 454 14.05 -6.27 6.00
CA MET A 454 13.21 -7.30 6.59
C MET A 454 13.96 -8.05 7.69
N ARG A 455 13.56 -7.82 8.95
CA ARG A 455 14.01 -8.68 10.04
C ARG A 455 13.29 -10.00 9.91
N ALA A 456 13.97 -11.10 10.22
CA ALA A 456 13.40 -12.44 10.21
C ALA A 456 12.08 -12.55 11.01
N LYS A 457 11.97 -11.76 12.09
CA LYS A 457 10.74 -11.62 12.89
C LYS A 457 9.55 -11.09 12.09
N ASP A 458 9.76 -10.14 11.18
CA ASP A 458 8.70 -9.48 10.43
C ASP A 458 8.15 -10.43 9.33
N ILE A 459 9.01 -11.22 8.69
CA ILE A 459 8.61 -12.31 7.76
C ILE A 459 7.84 -13.41 8.52
N ARG A 460 8.30 -13.76 9.73
CA ARG A 460 7.66 -14.74 10.60
C ARG A 460 6.25 -14.30 11.03
N GLU A 461 6.07 -13.05 11.42
CA GLU A 461 4.77 -12.54 11.88
C GLU A 461 3.72 -12.57 10.74
N GLU A 462 4.11 -12.20 9.52
CA GLU A 462 3.18 -12.19 8.39
C GLU A 462 2.88 -13.62 7.86
N PHE A 463 3.88 -14.52 7.86
CA PHE A 463 3.65 -15.95 7.54
C PHE A 463 2.72 -16.63 8.57
N LEU A 464 2.83 -16.24 9.85
CA LEU A 464 1.93 -16.71 10.90
C LEU A 464 0.51 -16.14 10.74
N VAL A 465 0.36 -14.91 10.25
CA VAL A 465 -0.96 -14.34 9.91
C VAL A 465 -1.62 -15.14 8.78
N HIS A 466 -0.88 -15.51 7.74
CA HIS A 466 -1.44 -16.31 6.64
C HIS A 466 -1.72 -17.78 7.00
N LEU A 467 -0.93 -18.37 7.88
CA LEU A 467 -1.27 -19.69 8.45
C LEU A 467 -2.52 -19.63 9.34
N LYS A 468 -2.75 -18.52 10.05
CA LYS A 468 -3.97 -18.28 10.82
C LYS A 468 -5.20 -18.13 9.94
N ASP A 469 -5.06 -17.49 8.78
CA ASP A 469 -6.15 -17.34 7.81
C ASP A 469 -6.49 -18.67 7.10
N ALA A 470 -5.53 -19.62 7.05
CA ALA A 470 -5.68 -20.92 6.40
C ALA A 470 -6.23 -22.05 7.30
N GLN A 471 -6.42 -21.84 8.61
CA GLN A 471 -6.94 -22.86 9.53
C GLN A 471 -8.09 -22.35 10.42
N ILE A 472 -9.24 -23.02 10.32
CA ILE A 472 -10.46 -22.83 11.12
C ILE A 472 -10.32 -23.52 12.49
N GLU A 473 -10.69 -22.78 13.54
CA GLU A 473 -11.20 -23.16 14.87
C GLU A 473 -10.55 -24.34 15.63
N ASP A 474 -9.46 -24.09 16.36
CA ASP A 474 -9.35 -24.54 17.76
C ASP A 474 -8.19 -23.83 18.49
N GLN A 475 -8.52 -22.96 19.45
CA GLN A 475 -7.56 -22.09 20.15
C GLN A 475 -6.67 -22.81 21.20
N GLU A 476 -6.97 -24.07 21.58
CA GLU A 476 -6.20 -24.77 22.61
C GLU A 476 -4.94 -25.48 22.06
N GLU A 477 -4.87 -25.83 20.77
CA GLU A 477 -3.65 -26.37 20.14
C GLU A 477 -2.63 -25.29 19.73
N GLU A 478 -3.04 -24.02 19.71
CA GLU A 478 -2.27 -22.86 19.26
C GLU A 478 -0.99 -22.62 20.11
N ASN A 479 -1.06 -22.88 21.41
CA ASN A 479 0.09 -22.74 22.31
C ASN A 479 1.10 -23.89 22.18
N ALA A 480 0.66 -25.11 21.87
CA ALA A 480 1.56 -26.25 21.70
C ALA A 480 2.27 -26.20 20.33
N PHE A 481 1.53 -25.84 19.27
CA PHE A 481 2.07 -25.75 17.93
C PHE A 481 3.06 -24.58 17.78
N SER A 482 2.73 -23.38 18.29
CA SER A 482 3.63 -22.23 18.22
C SER A 482 4.92 -22.44 19.02
N VAL A 483 4.84 -23.07 20.20
CA VAL A 483 6.01 -23.43 21.02
C VAL A 483 6.86 -24.51 20.33
N PHE A 484 6.23 -25.48 19.67
CA PHE A 484 6.93 -26.53 18.93
C PHE A 484 7.58 -26.04 17.63
N MET A 485 6.93 -25.11 16.91
CA MET A 485 7.39 -24.61 15.61
C MET A 485 8.36 -23.42 15.71
N ALA A 486 8.37 -22.68 16.82
CA ALA A 486 9.29 -21.55 16.99
C ALA A 486 10.79 -21.89 16.74
N PRO A 487 11.33 -23.03 17.21
CA PRO A 487 12.69 -23.45 16.89
C PRO A 487 12.89 -23.79 15.41
N ILE A 488 11.86 -24.34 14.75
CA ILE A 488 11.90 -24.68 13.32
C ILE A 488 11.92 -23.40 12.48
N PHE A 489 11.11 -22.40 12.83
CA PHE A 489 11.14 -21.10 12.16
C PHE A 489 12.47 -20.38 12.37
N TYR A 490 13.02 -20.40 13.59
CA TYR A 490 14.34 -19.83 13.84
C TYR A 490 15.45 -20.51 13.01
N LEU A 491 15.36 -21.83 12.83
CA LEU A 491 16.27 -22.56 11.94
C LEU A 491 16.04 -22.23 10.46
N LEU A 492 14.78 -22.07 10.03
CA LEU A 492 14.45 -21.63 8.67
C LEU A 492 15.03 -20.25 8.40
N ASP A 493 14.90 -19.30 9.32
CA ASP A 493 15.45 -17.94 9.18
C ASP A 493 16.97 -17.98 8.94
N ILE A 494 17.68 -18.77 9.74
CA ILE A 494 19.13 -18.93 9.64
C ILE A 494 19.53 -19.56 8.30
N VAL A 495 18.76 -20.54 7.83
CA VAL A 495 19.05 -21.28 6.58
C VAL A 495 18.66 -20.48 5.33
N LEU A 496 17.58 -19.71 5.40
CA LEU A 496 17.04 -18.92 4.29
C LEU A 496 17.74 -17.56 4.15
N ALA A 497 18.34 -17.00 5.20
CA ALA A 497 19.00 -15.69 5.13
C ALA A 497 20.04 -15.57 3.99
N PRO A 498 20.96 -16.54 3.78
CA PRO A 498 21.85 -16.52 2.61
C PRO A 498 21.08 -16.50 1.28
N LEU A 499 20.03 -17.31 1.15
CA LEU A 499 19.24 -17.42 -0.07
C LEU A 499 18.54 -16.11 -0.42
N ILE A 500 17.97 -15.45 0.58
CA ILE A 500 17.31 -14.16 0.43
C ILE A 500 18.31 -13.11 -0.04
N LYS A 501 19.49 -13.04 0.58
CA LYS A 501 20.56 -12.12 0.19
C LYS A 501 21.07 -12.40 -1.23
N PHE A 502 21.28 -13.67 -1.60
CA PHE A 502 21.68 -14.04 -2.96
C PHE A 502 20.61 -13.67 -4.00
N SER A 503 19.34 -13.91 -3.68
CA SER A 503 18.22 -13.51 -4.54
C SER A 503 18.18 -12.00 -4.75
N ALA A 504 18.42 -11.21 -3.70
CA ALA A 504 18.49 -9.75 -3.79
C ALA A 504 19.64 -9.27 -4.70
N VAL A 505 20.83 -9.87 -4.58
CA VAL A 505 21.99 -9.57 -5.44
C VAL A 505 21.72 -9.93 -6.90
N GLU A 506 21.21 -11.14 -7.16
CA GLU A 506 20.92 -11.61 -8.52
C GLU A 506 19.81 -10.78 -9.18
N SER A 507 18.81 -10.36 -8.39
CA SER A 507 17.77 -9.43 -8.81
C SER A 507 18.36 -8.08 -9.21
N TYR A 508 19.24 -7.50 -8.40
CA TYR A 508 19.93 -6.24 -8.73
C TYR A 508 20.71 -6.34 -10.05
N GLU A 509 21.53 -7.38 -10.23
CA GLU A 509 22.31 -7.58 -11.46
C GLU A 509 21.43 -7.74 -12.70
N THR A 510 20.37 -8.56 -12.61
CA THR A 510 19.42 -8.77 -13.72
C THR A 510 18.74 -7.45 -14.10
N LYS A 511 18.33 -6.68 -13.10
CA LYS A 511 17.67 -5.40 -13.27
C LYS A 511 18.60 -4.34 -13.84
N LYS A 512 19.86 -4.30 -13.41
CA LYS A 512 20.89 -3.42 -13.95
C LYS A 512 21.21 -3.75 -15.41
N GLN A 513 21.33 -5.03 -15.75
CA GLN A 513 21.51 -5.47 -17.14
C GLN A 513 20.33 -5.08 -18.02
N ALA A 514 19.10 -5.27 -17.53
CA ALA A 514 17.90 -4.81 -18.23
C ALA A 514 17.92 -3.29 -18.44
N LEU A 515 18.33 -2.52 -17.44
CA LEU A 515 18.38 -1.05 -17.54
C LEU A 515 19.43 -0.56 -18.55
N ASN A 516 20.61 -1.15 -18.55
CA ASN A 516 21.65 -0.84 -19.54
C ASN A 516 21.17 -1.18 -20.97
N TYR A 517 20.42 -2.26 -21.13
CA TYR A 517 19.83 -2.63 -22.41
C TYR A 517 18.71 -1.68 -22.84
N LEU A 518 17.81 -1.29 -21.93
CA LEU A 518 16.72 -0.33 -22.18
C LEU A 518 17.23 1.07 -22.51
N HIS A 519 18.43 1.43 -22.04
CA HIS A 519 19.08 2.68 -22.42
C HIS A 519 19.60 2.64 -23.87
N GLU A 520 19.79 1.45 -24.45
CA GLU A 520 20.32 1.25 -25.81
C GLU A 520 19.24 1.02 -26.87
N GLU A 521 18.07 0.44 -26.54
CA GLU A 521 16.96 0.20 -27.48
C GLU A 521 15.59 0.60 -26.92
N PHE A 522 14.73 1.20 -27.76
CA PHE A 522 13.32 1.50 -27.46
C PHE A 522 12.57 0.21 -27.12
N PHE A 523 11.97 0.11 -25.93
CA PHE A 523 11.26 -1.10 -25.51
C PHE A 523 9.91 -0.78 -24.86
N ASP A 524 8.96 -1.70 -24.99
CA ASP A 524 7.63 -1.67 -24.38
C ASP A 524 7.58 -2.66 -23.20
N PHE A 525 6.97 -2.26 -22.09
CA PHE A 525 7.03 -3.01 -20.81
C PHE A 525 6.36 -4.39 -20.88
N CYS A 526 5.49 -4.60 -21.87
CA CYS A 526 4.81 -5.87 -22.15
C CYS A 526 5.75 -7.02 -22.54
N GLU A 527 7.03 -6.74 -22.84
CA GLU A 527 7.97 -7.73 -23.36
C GLU A 527 9.11 -8.12 -22.40
N ILE A 528 9.11 -7.71 -21.11
CA ILE A 528 10.16 -8.13 -20.15
C ILE A 528 10.34 -9.66 -20.10
N HIS A 529 9.24 -10.41 -20.19
CA HIS A 529 9.30 -11.88 -20.24
C HIS A 529 9.88 -12.42 -21.55
N LEU A 530 9.71 -11.70 -22.66
CA LEU A 530 10.33 -12.01 -23.96
C LEU A 530 11.81 -11.63 -23.96
N PHE A 531 12.19 -10.46 -23.43
CA PHE A 531 13.57 -10.03 -23.24
C PHE A 531 14.39 -11.04 -22.41
N LEU A 532 13.86 -11.47 -21.25
CA LEU A 532 14.52 -12.48 -20.41
C LEU A 532 14.71 -13.80 -21.16
N ARG A 533 13.74 -14.17 -21.99
CA ARG A 533 13.77 -15.39 -22.80
C ARG A 533 14.75 -15.30 -23.96
N GLU A 534 14.77 -14.19 -24.69
CA GLU A 534 15.61 -13.96 -25.87
C GLU A 534 17.09 -13.82 -25.51
N ASN A 535 17.39 -13.09 -24.44
CA ASN A 535 18.75 -12.93 -23.93
C ASN A 535 19.24 -14.11 -23.08
N LYS A 536 18.44 -15.18 -22.99
CA LYS A 536 18.72 -16.38 -22.17
C LYS A 536 19.08 -16.03 -20.72
N LEU A 537 18.57 -14.90 -20.23
CA LEU A 537 18.69 -14.51 -18.84
C LEU A 537 17.80 -15.47 -18.05
N LYS A 538 18.43 -16.44 -17.42
CA LYS A 538 17.71 -17.45 -16.64
C LYS A 538 16.97 -16.72 -15.52
N ASN A 539 15.66 -16.96 -15.39
CA ASN A 539 14.95 -16.67 -14.14
C ASN A 539 15.83 -17.13 -12.97
N SER A 540 15.99 -16.27 -11.97
CA SER A 540 16.99 -16.49 -10.92
C SER A 540 16.87 -17.90 -10.36
N ARG A 541 18.00 -18.61 -10.24
CA ARG A 541 17.98 -20.02 -9.80
C ARG A 541 17.44 -20.20 -8.38
N TRP A 542 17.28 -19.08 -7.66
CA TRP A 542 16.87 -18.96 -6.28
C TRP A 542 15.54 -18.23 -6.09
N ASN A 543 14.77 -18.00 -7.16
CA ASN A 543 13.44 -17.38 -7.09
C ASN A 543 12.38 -18.34 -6.49
N ILE A 544 12.58 -18.71 -5.24
CA ILE A 544 11.57 -19.43 -4.44
C ILE A 544 10.36 -18.52 -4.20
N MET A 545 10.57 -17.19 -4.16
CA MET A 545 9.51 -16.20 -3.92
C MET A 545 8.58 -15.96 -5.13
N SER A 546 8.97 -16.31 -6.35
CA SER A 546 8.08 -16.20 -7.53
C SER A 546 7.24 -17.46 -7.79
N TYR A 547 7.53 -18.57 -7.09
CA TYR A 547 6.86 -19.86 -7.29
C TYR A 547 6.04 -20.34 -6.09
N TYR A 548 6.11 -19.66 -4.95
CA TYR A 548 5.11 -19.82 -3.89
C TYR A 548 3.99 -18.79 -4.12
N PRO A 549 2.70 -19.19 -4.07
CA PRO A 549 1.62 -18.23 -3.98
C PRO A 549 1.67 -17.65 -2.57
N VAL A 550 2.61 -16.73 -2.34
CA VAL A 550 2.52 -15.79 -1.24
C VAL A 550 1.37 -14.88 -1.66
N SER A 551 0.24 -14.98 -0.96
CA SER A 551 -1.02 -14.34 -1.37
C SER A 551 -0.82 -12.85 -1.63
N ASP A 552 -1.60 -12.30 -2.57
CA ASP A 552 -1.58 -10.90 -3.01
C ASP A 552 -1.56 -9.88 -1.84
N SER A 553 -2.02 -10.27 -0.66
CA SER A 553 -1.93 -9.53 0.60
C SER A 553 -0.51 -9.22 1.11
N PHE A 554 0.48 -10.09 0.91
CA PHE A 554 1.85 -9.86 1.41
C PHE A 554 2.54 -8.72 0.63
N ILE A 555 2.21 -8.58 -0.65
CA ILE A 555 2.70 -7.49 -1.53
C ILE A 555 1.84 -6.22 -1.36
N LEU A 556 0.54 -6.36 -1.05
CA LEU A 556 -0.38 -5.23 -0.89
C LEU A 556 -0.25 -4.46 0.44
N LYS A 557 0.35 -5.05 1.48
CA LYS A 557 0.29 -4.51 2.86
C LYS A 557 1.51 -3.66 3.28
N TYR A 558 2.61 -3.70 2.54
CA TYR A 558 3.76 -2.81 2.74
C TYR A 558 3.97 -1.93 1.51
N ASN A 559 3.42 -0.70 1.59
CA ASN A 559 3.55 0.43 0.67
C ASN A 559 3.41 0.13 -0.83
N PHE A 560 2.23 -0.38 -1.22
CA PHE A 560 1.83 -0.44 -2.62
C PHE A 560 0.36 -0.03 -2.85
N LYS A 561 -0.03 1.14 -2.32
CA LYS A 561 -1.37 1.72 -2.57
C LYS A 561 -1.44 2.83 -3.62
N ILE A 562 -0.33 3.18 -4.29
CA ILE A 562 -0.37 4.14 -5.42
C ILE A 562 0.15 3.52 -6.73
N ALA A 563 1.09 2.57 -6.70
CA ALA A 563 1.75 2.11 -7.91
C ALA A 563 1.06 0.94 -8.66
N LEU A 564 0.30 0.04 -8.00
CA LEU A 564 -0.35 -1.10 -8.71
C LEU A 564 -1.75 -0.78 -9.26
N VAL A 565 -2.51 0.10 -8.60
CA VAL A 565 -3.87 0.45 -9.06
C VAL A 565 -3.83 1.38 -10.27
N TYR A 566 -2.73 2.12 -10.46
CA TYR A 566 -2.53 2.97 -11.64
C TYR A 566 -1.97 2.21 -12.84
N SER A 567 -1.05 1.24 -12.65
CA SER A 567 -0.56 0.42 -13.78
C SER A 567 -1.69 -0.43 -14.37
N MET A 568 -2.55 -1.04 -13.55
CA MET A 568 -3.66 -1.86 -14.06
C MET A 568 -4.82 -1.06 -14.69
N ARG A 569 -4.97 0.24 -14.38
CA ARG A 569 -6.00 1.09 -15.03
C ARG A 569 -5.54 1.63 -16.38
N VAL A 570 -4.23 1.84 -16.58
CA VAL A 570 -3.67 2.23 -17.88
C VAL A 570 -3.72 1.05 -18.85
N THR A 571 -3.38 -0.17 -18.40
CA THR A 571 -3.47 -1.39 -19.24
C THR A 571 -4.91 -1.71 -19.65
N ARG A 572 -5.89 -1.56 -18.75
CA ARG A 572 -7.31 -1.86 -19.07
C ARG A 572 -7.99 -0.78 -19.90
N ALA A 573 -7.56 0.49 -19.80
CA ALA A 573 -8.00 1.55 -20.70
C ALA A 573 -7.40 1.39 -22.11
N GLN A 574 -6.19 0.85 -22.23
CA GLN A 574 -5.54 0.58 -23.52
C GLN A 574 -6.05 -0.70 -24.19
N GLU A 575 -6.40 -1.75 -23.43
CA GLU A 575 -7.10 -2.93 -23.96
C GLU A 575 -8.50 -2.56 -24.52
N LEU A 576 -9.23 -1.65 -23.86
CA LEU A 576 -10.53 -1.14 -24.37
C LEU A 576 -10.39 -0.24 -25.61
N ILE A 577 -9.23 0.38 -25.83
CA ILE A 577 -8.95 1.22 -27.00
C ILE A 577 -8.41 0.38 -28.18
N LEU A 578 -7.81 -0.78 -27.92
CA LEU A 578 -7.26 -1.66 -28.95
C LEU A 578 -8.18 -2.82 -29.37
N ASP A 579 -9.23 -3.15 -28.58
CA ASP A 579 -10.21 -4.20 -28.93
C ASP A 579 -11.46 -3.66 -29.67
N THR A 580 -11.41 -2.42 -30.17
CA THR A 580 -12.48 -1.85 -31.01
C THR A 580 -11.97 -1.44 -32.39
N SER A 581 -11.47 -2.42 -33.15
CA SER A 581 -11.42 -2.31 -34.60
C SER A 581 -12.70 -2.86 -35.24
N LEU A 582 -13.43 -1.95 -35.90
CA LEU A 582 -14.15 -2.16 -37.17
C LEU A 582 -15.35 -3.13 -37.17
N ASP A 583 -16.56 -2.59 -36.97
CA ASP A 583 -17.66 -2.58 -37.97
C ASP A 583 -19.04 -2.44 -37.29
N ARG A 584 -19.61 -1.21 -37.33
CA ARG A 584 -21.05 -0.85 -37.57
C ARG A 584 -21.41 0.51 -36.94
N TYR A 585 -21.83 1.45 -37.81
CA TYR A 585 -22.58 2.73 -37.71
C TYR A 585 -23.03 3.24 -36.30
N ASP A 586 -22.93 4.56 -35.98
CA ASP A 586 -23.68 5.69 -36.58
C ASP A 586 -22.98 7.10 -36.39
N PRO A 587 -23.35 8.17 -37.14
CA PRO A 587 -22.52 9.36 -37.40
C PRO A 587 -22.86 10.60 -36.56
N ILE A 588 -22.04 10.96 -35.56
CA ILE A 588 -22.02 12.33 -34.95
C ILE A 588 -20.56 12.77 -34.66
N ILE A 589 -19.66 12.51 -35.60
CA ILE A 589 -18.29 13.06 -35.58
C ILE A 589 -18.00 13.68 -36.95
N TYR A 590 -18.66 14.79 -37.24
CA TYR A 590 -18.24 15.73 -38.29
C TYR A 590 -18.48 17.14 -37.78
N THR A 591 -17.51 17.67 -37.04
CA THR A 591 -17.41 19.13 -36.79
C THR A 591 -16.01 19.59 -36.37
N PHE A 592 -14.97 18.79 -36.66
CA PHE A 592 -13.58 19.18 -36.39
C PHE A 592 -12.63 19.02 -37.58
N VAL A 593 -13.11 18.56 -38.74
CA VAL A 593 -12.28 18.32 -39.94
C VAL A 593 -12.38 19.46 -40.98
N ASP A 594 -13.33 20.39 -40.86
CA ASP A 594 -13.59 21.38 -41.91
C ASP A 594 -12.61 22.57 -42.00
N ASN A 595 -11.58 22.66 -41.14
CA ASN A 595 -10.67 23.81 -41.11
C ASN A 595 -9.20 23.51 -41.45
N ILE A 596 -8.89 22.34 -41.99
CA ILE A 596 -7.53 22.03 -42.46
C ILE A 596 -7.48 22.18 -43.98
N THR A 597 -6.68 23.14 -44.45
CA THR A 597 -6.49 23.36 -45.89
C THR A 597 -5.61 22.26 -46.50
N ASN A 598 -5.84 21.92 -47.77
CA ASN A 598 -5.09 20.88 -48.49
C ASN A 598 -3.55 21.12 -48.53
N GLU A 599 -3.07 22.34 -48.26
CA GLU A 599 -1.64 22.60 -48.10
C GLU A 599 -1.06 22.09 -46.77
N GLN A 600 -1.85 22.08 -45.69
CA GLN A 600 -1.42 21.54 -44.40
C GLN A 600 -1.33 20.01 -44.39
N ILE A 601 -2.17 19.35 -45.21
CA ILE A 601 -2.10 17.90 -45.43
C ILE A 601 -0.81 17.52 -46.19
N LYS A 602 -0.37 18.35 -47.14
CA LYS A 602 0.89 18.11 -47.86
C LYS A 602 2.13 18.26 -46.98
N LEU A 603 2.10 19.16 -45.99
CA LEU A 603 3.20 19.33 -45.04
C LEU A 603 3.27 18.22 -43.98
N PHE A 604 2.16 17.50 -43.76
CA PHE A 604 2.06 16.39 -42.81
C PHE A 604 2.54 15.05 -43.41
N CYS A 605 2.58 14.96 -44.76
CA CYS A 605 3.01 13.78 -45.49
C CYS A 605 4.43 13.89 -46.09
N SER A 606 5.14 14.99 -45.86
CA SER A 606 6.57 15.20 -46.18
C SER A 606 7.39 15.25 -44.91
#